data_AF-R9GQ05-F1
#
_entry.id   AF-R9GQ05-F1
#
_cell.length_a   1.000
_cell.length_b   1.000
_cell.length_c   1.000
_cell.angle_alpha   90.00
_cell.angle_beta   90.00
_cell.angle_gamma   90.00
#
_symmetry.space_group_name_H-M   'P 1'
#
loop_
_entity.id
_entity.type
_entity.pdbx_description
1 polymer ?
#
loop_
_entity_poly.entity_id
_entity_poly.type
_entity_poly.pdbx_seq_one_letter_code
_entity_poly.pdbx_strand_id
1 'polypeptide(L)' 'MENINFGAMYIIKVKGIAKIPDYVQLRDDEFTLLAYFRVDRPDKTLDKIGLSSKKEYIVTLIESLPFGKIMKLEL' A
#
# COMPACT_ATOMS: atom_id res chain seq x y z
N MET A 1 -20.79 -1.93 10.66
CA MET A 1 -19.54 -1.78 9.89
C MET A 1 -18.48 -2.41 10.74
N GLU A 2 -17.92 -3.55 10.32
CA GLU A 2 -16.82 -4.17 11.06
C GLU A 2 -15.66 -3.17 11.12
N ASN A 3 -15.22 -2.87 12.34
CA ASN A 3 -13.97 -2.17 12.54
C ASN A 3 -12.89 -3.12 12.02
N ILE A 4 -12.30 -2.80 10.87
CA ILE A 4 -11.09 -3.50 10.43
C ILE A 4 -10.07 -3.25 11.53
N ASN A 5 -9.81 -4.28 12.33
CA ASN A 5 -8.71 -4.26 13.29
C ASN A 5 -7.46 -4.30 12.42
N PHE A 6 -6.84 -3.14 12.23
CA PHE A 6 -5.62 -2.99 11.48
C PHE A 6 -4.49 -3.64 12.29
N GLY A 7 -4.47 -4.98 12.30
CA GLY A 7 -3.29 -5.76 12.67
C GLY A 7 -2.10 -5.32 11.83
N ALA A 8 -0.89 -5.79 12.20
CA ALA A 8 0.37 -5.39 11.56
C ALA A 8 0.28 -5.44 10.03
N MET A 9 0.04 -4.29 9.39
CA MET A 9 0.00 -4.18 7.94
C MET A 9 1.41 -3.97 7.39
N TYR A 10 1.60 -4.34 6.14
CA TYR A 10 2.86 -4.18 5.43
C TYR A 10 2.63 -3.51 4.09
N ILE A 11 3.62 -2.72 3.67
CA ILE A 11 3.67 -2.07 2.37
C ILE A 11 4.95 -2.48 1.64
N ILE A 12 4.82 -2.75 0.34
CA ILE A 12 5.95 -3.01 -0.54
C ILE A 12 5.74 -2.32 -1.89
N LYS A 13 6.79 -1.64 -2.36
CA LYS A 13 6.85 -1.10 -3.72
C LYS A 13 7.55 -2.07 -4.66
N VAL A 14 6.89 -2.46 -5.74
CA VAL A 14 7.36 -3.44 -6.73
C VAL A 14 7.69 -2.71 -8.03
N LYS A 15 8.90 -2.98 -8.54
CA LYS A 15 9.39 -2.38 -9.79
C LYS A 15 8.78 -3.12 -10.97
N GLY A 16 8.12 -2.39 -11.85
CA GLY A 16 7.65 -2.92 -13.13
C GLY A 16 8.80 -3.11 -14.10
N ILE A 17 8.67 -4.05 -15.03
CA ILE A 17 9.63 -4.31 -16.10
C ILE A 17 9.07 -3.86 -17.45
N ALA A 18 9.91 -3.24 -18.28
CA ALA A 18 9.55 -2.76 -19.62
C ALA A 18 8.26 -1.91 -19.65
N LYS A 19 7.16 -2.47 -20.14
CA LYS A 19 5.87 -1.78 -20.29
C LYS A 19 4.97 -1.87 -19.05
N ILE A 20 5.36 -2.68 -18.04
CA ILE A 20 4.61 -2.86 -16.82
C ILE A 20 4.95 -1.69 -15.87
N PRO A 21 3.95 -0.96 -15.34
CA PRO A 21 4.21 0.14 -14.41
C PRO A 21 4.68 -0.35 -13.04
N ASP A 22 5.15 0.58 -12.22
CA ASP A 22 5.48 0.31 -10.82
C ASP A 22 4.21 0.22 -9.97
N TYR A 23 4.23 -0.66 -8.97
CA TYR A 23 3.07 -0.93 -8.11
C TYR A 23 3.42 -0.87 -6.63
N VAL A 24 2.37 -0.71 -5.84
CA VAL A 24 2.37 -0.81 -4.39
C VAL A 24 1.43 -1.96 -4.00
N GLN A 25 1.85 -2.76 -3.04
CA GLN A 25 1.02 -3.77 -2.39
C GLN A 25 0.86 -3.42 -0.93
N LEU A 26 -0.37 -3.56 -0.42
CA LEU A 26 -0.67 -3.60 1.00
C LEU A 26 -0.97 -5.03 1.40
N ARG A 27 -0.42 -5.47 2.52
CA ARG A 27 -0.59 -6.82 3.04
C ARG A 27 -0.97 -6.80 4.51
N ASP A 28 -1.72 -7.80 4.97
CA ASP A 28 -1.94 -8.04 6.41
C ASP A 28 -0.74 -8.77 7.04
N ASP A 29 -0.92 -9.18 8.29
CA ASP A 29 0.07 -9.87 9.12
C ASP A 29 0.38 -11.31 8.66
N GLU A 30 -0.57 -11.95 8.00
CA GLU A 30 -0.38 -13.22 7.29
C GLU A 30 0.22 -13.02 5.89
N PHE A 31 0.58 -11.79 5.54
CA PHE A 31 1.07 -11.37 4.22
C PHE A 31 0.04 -11.59 3.09
N THR A 32 -1.24 -11.70 3.38
CA THR A 32 -2.32 -11.73 2.37
C THR A 32 -2.37 -10.39 1.64
N LEU A 33 -2.58 -10.42 0.33
CA LEU A 33 -2.68 -9.21 -0.49
C LEU A 33 -4.03 -8.51 -0.25
N LEU A 34 -4.00 -7.37 0.46
CA LEU A 34 -5.18 -6.55 0.73
C LEU A 34 -5.48 -5.58 -0.40
N ALA A 35 -4.44 -4.94 -0.95
CA ALA A 35 -4.59 -3.97 -2.02
C ALA A 35 -3.38 -3.98 -2.96
N TYR A 36 -3.64 -3.69 -4.23
CA TYR A 36 -2.61 -3.60 -5.27
C TYR A 36 -2.95 -2.46 -6.23
N PHE A 37 -2.06 -1.48 -6.34
CA PHE A 37 -2.30 -0.30 -7.16
C PHE A 37 -1.00 0.27 -7.72
N ARG A 38 -1.12 1.05 -8.80
CA ARG A 38 0.03 1.69 -9.42
C ARG A 38 0.53 2.83 -8.54
N VAL A 39 1.85 3.01 -8.48
CA VAL A 39 2.50 4.11 -7.72
C VAL A 39 1.93 5.48 -8.13
N ASP A 40 1.61 5.67 -9.40
CA ASP A 40 1.11 6.94 -9.93
C ASP A 40 -0.41 7.14 -9.81
N ARG A 41 -1.15 6.18 -9.22
CA ARG A 41 -2.62 6.26 -9.03
C ARG A 41 -3.08 5.67 -7.68
N PRO A 42 -2.60 6.19 -6.53
CA PRO A 42 -2.92 5.62 -5.21
C PRO A 42 -4.37 5.90 -4.75
N ASP A 43 -4.90 7.06 -5.11
CA ASP A 43 -6.12 7.65 -4.53
C ASP A 43 -7.34 6.74 -4.51
N LYS A 44 -7.77 6.27 -5.69
CA LYS A 44 -9.02 5.49 -5.82
C LYS A 44 -9.00 4.17 -5.06
N THR A 45 -7.83 3.64 -4.76
CA THR A 45 -7.68 2.34 -4.08
C THR A 45 -7.72 2.52 -2.57
N LEU A 46 -7.01 3.53 -2.05
CA LEU A 46 -7.01 3.84 -0.61
C LEU A 46 -8.40 4.20 -0.09
N ASP A 47 -9.21 4.89 -0.90
CA ASP A 47 -10.59 5.21 -0.55
C ASP A 47 -11.48 3.96 -0.42
N LYS A 48 -11.30 2.98 -1.32
CA LYS A 48 -12.10 1.75 -1.32
C LYS A 48 -11.83 0.83 -0.13
N ILE A 49 -10.64 0.90 0.44
CA ILE A 49 -10.21 0.06 1.56
C ILE A 49 -10.29 0.78 2.91
N GLY A 50 -10.92 1.97 2.96
CA GLY A 50 -11.13 2.71 4.20
C GLY A 50 -9.89 3.43 4.74
N LEU A 51 -8.86 3.64 3.92
CA LEU A 51 -7.61 4.34 4.30
C LEU A 51 -7.56 5.80 3.83
N SER A 52 -8.70 6.39 3.46
CA SER A 52 -8.77 7.81 3.04
C SER A 52 -8.14 8.78 4.03
N SER A 53 -8.33 8.56 5.34
CA SER A 53 -7.78 9.41 6.40
C SER A 53 -6.26 9.31 6.56
N LYS A 54 -5.63 8.30 5.96
CA LYS A 54 -4.18 8.02 6.03
C LYS A 54 -3.49 8.21 4.68
N LYS A 55 -4.21 8.74 3.69
CA LYS A 55 -3.76 8.90 2.31
C LYS A 55 -2.44 9.66 2.19
N GLU A 56 -2.34 10.83 2.82
CA GLU A 56 -1.14 11.68 2.75
C GLU A 56 0.11 10.99 3.31
N TYR A 57 -0.04 10.30 4.44
CA TYR A 57 1.01 9.49 5.04
C TYR A 57 1.46 8.35 4.09
N ILE A 58 0.51 7.60 3.53
CA ILE A 58 0.81 6.49 2.63
C ILE A 58 1.48 6.98 1.34
N VAL A 59 1.04 8.10 0.76
CA VAL A 59 1.64 8.69 -0.45
C VAL A 59 3.09 9.12 -0.18
N THR A 60 3.34 9.87 0.89
CA THR A 60 4.68 10.31 1.29
C THR A 60 5.61 9.11 1.54
N LEU A 61 5.07 8.04 2.12
CA LEU A 61 5.79 6.81 2.35
C LEU A 61 6.15 6.08 1.05
N ILE A 62 5.22 5.99 0.09
CA ILE A 62 5.47 5.35 -1.21
C ILE A 62 6.63 6.04 -1.96
N GLU A 63 6.72 7.36 -1.86
CA GLU A 63 7.78 8.16 -2.48
C GLU A 63 9.16 7.80 -1.94
N SER A 64 9.27 7.63 -0.61
CA SER A 64 10.54 7.31 0.06
C SER A 64 10.88 5.81 0.10
N LEU A 65 9.90 4.92 -0.08
CA LEU A 65 10.09 3.47 0.02
C LEU A 65 10.98 2.92 -1.11
N PRO A 66 12.07 2.18 -0.84
CA PRO A 66 12.85 1.52 -1.89
C PRO A 66 12.08 0.35 -2.51
N PHE A 67 12.36 0.05 -3.79
CA PHE A 67 11.78 -1.11 -4.45
C PHE A 67 12.24 -2.43 -3.78
N GLY A 68 11.30 -3.36 -3.63
CA GLY A 68 11.57 -4.68 -3.04
C GLY A 68 11.76 -4.68 -1.52
N LYS A 69 11.62 -3.54 -0.85
CA LYS A 69 11.66 -3.47 0.62
C LYS A 69 10.24 -3.51 1.18
N ILE A 70 10.04 -4.43 2.12
CA ILE A 70 8.83 -4.54 2.91
C ILE A 70 9.00 -3.63 4.13
N MET A 71 8.01 -2.80 4.41
CA MET A 71 7.97 -1.98 5.60
C MET A 71 6.64 -2.20 6.33
N LYS A 72 6.69 -2.22 7.66
CA LYS A 72 5.48 -2.29 8.48
C LYS A 72 4.78 -0.93 8.48
N LEU A 73 3.47 -0.93 8.27
CA LEU A 73 2.58 0.22 8.40
C LEU A 73 2.03 0.26 9.82
N GLU A 74 2.28 1.37 10.52
CA GLU A 74 1.61 1.68 11.78
C GLU A 74 0.53 2.73 11.47
N LEU A 75 -0.73 2.28 11.36
CA LEU A 75 -1.89 3.08 10.94
C LEU A 75 -2.79 3.44 12.11
#